data_AF-A0A3M8GR85-F1
#
_entry.id   AF-A0A3M8GR85-F1
#
_cell.length_a   1.000
_cell.length_b   1.000
_cell.length_c   1.000
_cell.angle_alpha   90.00
_cell.angle_beta   90.00
_cell.angle_gamma   90.00
#
_symmetry.space_group_name_H-M   'P 1'
#
loop_
_entity.id
_entity.type
_entity.pdbx_description
1 polymer ?
#
loop_
_entity_poly.entity_id
_entity_poly.type
_entity_poly.pdbx_seq_one_letter_code
_entity_poly.pdbx_strand_id
1 'polypeptide(L)'
;MSEENKDLGDKAKEAAEDAKEAASEFADEAKKTANEFSEGLKSAGGENKKILAGVLAIILGSLGVHKFILGYNKEGFILLGISVVSYLLICFIIGAFLIYIPMLIGLIEGIIYLTKSDEEFYNTYQVGKKPWF
;
A
#
# COMPACT_ATOMS: atom_id res chain seq x y z
N MET A 1 -51.77 35.01 -28.22
CA MET A 1 -51.80 34.29 -26.93
C MET A 1 -51.39 32.82 -27.05
N SER A 2 -51.74 32.09 -28.13
CA SER A 2 -51.41 30.65 -28.25
C SER A 2 -49.98 30.34 -28.70
N GLU A 3 -49.36 31.20 -29.51
CA GLU A 3 -47.98 31.01 -30.03
C GLU A 3 -46.91 31.36 -28.98
N GLU A 4 -47.15 32.39 -28.18
CA GLU A 4 -46.25 32.86 -27.13
C GLU A 4 -46.10 31.83 -25.99
N ASN A 5 -47.19 31.15 -25.61
CA ASN A 5 -47.15 30.03 -24.67
C ASN A 5 -46.41 28.80 -25.20
N LYS A 6 -46.32 28.65 -26.52
CA LYS A 6 -45.60 27.55 -27.16
C LYS A 6 -44.08 27.77 -27.11
N ASP A 7 -43.63 28.98 -27.46
CA ASP A 7 -42.22 29.40 -27.38
C ASP A 7 -41.67 29.36 -25.95
N LEU A 8 -42.49 29.75 -24.96
CA LEU A 8 -42.17 29.65 -23.54
C LEU A 8 -42.03 28.18 -23.07
N GLY A 9 -42.87 27.29 -23.56
CA GLY A 9 -42.81 25.85 -23.25
C GLY A 9 -41.56 25.18 -23.84
N ASP A 10 -41.17 25.56 -25.05
CA ASP A 10 -40.00 25.00 -25.73
C ASP A 10 -38.69 25.43 -25.06
N LYS A 11 -38.55 26.71 -24.69
CA LYS A 11 -37.39 27.20 -23.91
C LYS A 11 -37.30 26.56 -22.52
N ALA A 12 -38.44 26.33 -21.87
CA ALA A 12 -38.47 25.65 -20.58
C ALA A 12 -38.02 24.18 -20.69
N LYS A 13 -38.33 23.51 -21.80
CA LYS A 13 -37.84 22.16 -22.08
C LYS A 13 -36.34 22.13 -22.34
N GLU A 14 -35.84 23.04 -23.16
CA GLU A 14 -34.41 23.15 -23.49
C GLU A 14 -33.58 23.38 -22.21
N ALA A 15 -33.97 24.36 -21.38
CA ALA A 15 -33.30 24.62 -20.11
C ALA A 15 -33.38 23.43 -19.12
N ALA A 16 -34.45 22.64 -19.17
CA ALA A 16 -34.58 21.44 -18.35
C ALA A 16 -33.72 20.27 -18.86
N GLU A 17 -33.53 20.15 -20.18
CA GLU A 17 -32.62 19.17 -20.78
C GLU A 17 -31.16 19.52 -20.46
N ASP A 18 -30.75 20.78 -20.63
CA ASP A 18 -29.39 21.25 -20.29
C ASP A 18 -29.06 21.02 -18.82
N ALA A 19 -30.01 21.35 -17.92
CA ALA A 19 -29.83 21.13 -16.49
C ALA A 19 -29.71 19.64 -16.13
N LYS A 20 -30.42 18.78 -16.86
CA LYS A 20 -30.37 17.32 -16.67
C LYS A 20 -29.05 16.75 -17.18
N GLU A 21 -28.56 17.24 -18.32
CA GLU A 21 -27.29 16.82 -18.91
C GLU A 21 -26.11 17.20 -18.01
N ALA A 22 -26.06 18.46 -17.55
CA ALA A 22 -25.05 18.91 -16.60
C ALA A 22 -25.06 18.12 -15.28
N ALA A 23 -26.26 17.76 -14.80
CA ALA A 23 -26.39 16.92 -13.60
C ALA A 23 -25.89 15.48 -13.84
N SER A 24 -26.11 14.91 -15.02
CA SER A 24 -25.58 13.58 -15.37
C SER A 24 -24.07 13.58 -15.51
N GLU A 25 -23.48 14.58 -16.17
CA GLU A 25 -22.02 14.69 -16.30
C GLU A 25 -21.36 14.83 -14.93
N PHE A 26 -21.90 15.68 -14.06
CA PHE A 26 -21.39 15.84 -12.69
C PHE A 26 -21.52 14.54 -11.88
N ALA A 27 -22.64 13.81 -12.03
CA ALA A 27 -22.83 12.54 -11.35
C ALA A 27 -21.85 11.47 -11.83
N ASP A 28 -21.59 11.39 -13.14
CA ASP A 28 -20.64 10.45 -13.73
C ASP A 28 -19.21 10.79 -13.33
N GLU A 29 -18.84 12.07 -13.29
CA GLU A 29 -17.53 12.53 -12.84
C GLU A 29 -17.33 12.25 -11.34
N ALA A 30 -18.31 12.58 -10.49
CA ALA A 30 -18.28 12.26 -9.07
C ALA A 30 -18.17 10.74 -8.82
N LYS A 31 -18.89 9.93 -9.61
CA LYS A 31 -18.82 8.46 -9.53
C LYS A 31 -17.46 7.95 -9.96
N LYS A 32 -16.85 8.54 -11.00
CA LYS A 32 -15.50 8.21 -11.44
C LYS A 32 -14.46 8.53 -10.36
N THR A 33 -14.50 9.74 -9.79
CA THR A 33 -13.61 10.14 -8.70
C THR A 33 -13.78 9.25 -7.46
N ALA A 34 -15.01 8.90 -7.10
CA ALA A 34 -15.27 7.99 -5.98
C ALA A 34 -14.71 6.58 -6.21
N ASN A 35 -14.81 6.07 -7.44
CA ASN A 35 -14.22 4.78 -7.82
C ASN A 35 -12.69 4.83 -7.75
N GLU A 36 -12.05 5.85 -8.31
CA GLU A 36 -10.59 6.03 -8.25
C GLU A 36 -10.10 6.17 -6.80
N PHE A 37 -10.83 6.92 -5.97
CA PHE A 37 -10.52 7.03 -4.54
C PHE A 37 -10.67 5.68 -3.82
N SER A 38 -11.75 4.94 -4.09
CA SER A 38 -11.96 3.60 -3.50
C SER A 38 -10.92 2.60 -3.96
N GLU A 39 -10.47 2.65 -5.22
CA GLU A 39 -9.38 1.80 -5.73
C GLU A 39 -8.05 2.17 -5.07
N GLY A 40 -7.75 3.46 -4.92
CA GLY A 40 -6.60 3.94 -4.15
C GLY A 40 -6.63 3.48 -2.69
N LEU A 41 -7.81 3.46 -2.07
CA LEU A 41 -7.98 2.98 -0.70
C LEU A 41 -7.88 1.44 -0.59
N LYS A 42 -8.37 0.70 -1.60
CA LYS A 42 -8.22 -0.76 -1.69
C LYS A 42 -6.77 -1.18 -1.90
N SER A 43 -6.02 -0.45 -2.73
CA SER A 43 -4.59 -0.71 -2.92
C SER A 43 -3.79 -0.42 -1.64
N ALA A 44 -4.22 0.59 -0.86
CA ALA A 44 -3.64 0.91 0.44
C ALA A 44 -4.09 -0.03 1.59
N GLY A 45 -5.20 -0.75 1.43
CA GLY A 45 -6.03 -1.22 2.55
C GLY A 45 -6.07 -2.70 2.88
N GLY A 46 -5.40 -3.62 2.16
CA GLY A 46 -5.46 -5.02 2.60
C GLY A 46 -4.73 -6.07 1.76
N GLU A 47 -4.57 -5.84 0.46
CA GLU A 47 -3.88 -6.80 -0.40
C GLU A 47 -2.39 -6.52 -0.53
N ASN A 48 -1.98 -5.25 -0.49
CA ASN A 48 -0.58 -4.88 -0.65
C ASN A 48 0.10 -4.46 0.65
N LYS A 49 0.82 -5.40 1.28
CA LYS A 49 1.56 -5.18 2.53
C LYS A 49 2.90 -4.45 2.31
N LYS A 50 3.18 -3.93 1.10
CA LYS A 50 4.48 -3.35 0.71
C LYS A 50 4.95 -2.24 1.64
N ILE A 51 4.13 -1.20 1.79
CA ILE A 51 4.49 -0.03 2.59
C ILE A 51 4.70 -0.41 4.05
N LEU A 52 3.79 -1.22 4.59
CA LEU A 52 3.87 -1.71 5.97
C LEU A 52 5.13 -2.56 6.20
N ALA A 53 5.40 -3.52 5.32
CA ALA A 53 6.57 -4.39 5.42
C ALA A 53 7.88 -3.60 5.21
N GLY A 54 7.91 -2.66 4.27
CA GLY A 54 9.10 -1.84 3.97
C GLY A 54 9.46 -0.88 5.11
N VAL A 55 8.48 -0.15 5.66
CA VAL A 55 8.71 0.76 6.79
C VAL A 55 9.12 -0.01 8.04
N LEU A 56 8.47 -1.14 8.34
CA LEU A 56 8.82 -1.95 9.50
C LEU A 56 10.15 -2.66 9.34
N ALA A 57 10.58 -2.96 8.12
CA ALA A 57 11.92 -3.48 7.86
C ALA A 57 13.00 -2.42 8.13
N ILE A 58 12.73 -1.13 7.89
CA ILE A 58 13.68 -0.06 8.21
C ILE A 58 13.76 0.20 9.71
N ILE A 59 12.62 0.30 10.40
CA ILE A 59 12.57 0.69 11.81
C ILE A 59 12.83 -0.50 12.74
N LEU A 60 12.21 -1.64 12.45
CA LEU A 60 12.22 -2.86 13.29
C LEU A 60 12.79 -4.07 12.55
N GLY A 61 13.59 -3.84 11.50
CA GLY A 61 14.16 -4.91 10.69
C GLY A 61 15.13 -5.80 11.43
N SER A 62 15.86 -5.26 12.41
CA SER A 62 16.75 -6.06 13.27
C SER A 62 15.98 -7.11 14.07
N LEU A 63 14.71 -6.86 14.38
CA LEU A 63 13.85 -7.84 15.08
C LEU A 63 13.16 -8.83 14.12
N GLY A 64 13.22 -8.58 12.80
CA GLY A 64 12.56 -9.41 11.79
C GLY A 64 11.04 -9.20 11.71
N VAL A 65 10.50 -8.11 12.26
CA VAL A 65 9.03 -7.85 12.33
C VAL A 65 8.38 -7.86 10.94
N HIS A 66 9.06 -7.31 9.94
CA HIS A 66 8.59 -7.26 8.56
C HIS A 66 8.35 -8.64 7.94
N LYS A 67 9.05 -9.68 8.41
CA LYS A 67 8.87 -11.07 7.96
C LYS A 67 7.55 -11.67 8.43
N PHE A 68 7.20 -11.42 9.69
CA PHE A 68 5.96 -11.95 10.28
C PHE A 68 4.71 -11.40 9.56
N ILE A 69 4.77 -10.16 9.11
CA ILE A 69 3.65 -9.51 8.39
C ILE A 69 3.39 -10.15 7.03
N LEU A 70 4.45 -10.62 6.37
CA LEU A 70 4.36 -11.35 5.11
C LEU A 70 4.05 -12.85 5.30
N GLY A 71 3.97 -13.31 6.56
CA GLY A 71 3.71 -14.71 6.92
C GLY A 71 4.96 -15.60 6.92
N TYR A 72 6.15 -15.01 6.90
CA TYR A 72 7.45 -15.70 6.99
C TYR A 72 7.85 -15.94 8.44
N ASN A 73 7.03 -16.72 9.16
CA ASN A 73 7.21 -16.93 10.59
C ASN A 73 8.56 -17.58 10.91
N LYS A 74 9.03 -18.51 10.08
CA LYS A 74 10.31 -19.21 10.30
C LYS A 74 11.48 -18.24 10.20
N GLU A 75 11.51 -17.44 9.15
CA GLU A 75 12.54 -16.46 8.86
C GLU A 75 12.55 -15.33 9.90
N GLY A 76 11.35 -14.88 10.30
CA GLY A 76 11.19 -13.93 11.41
C GLY A 76 11.80 -14.46 12.70
N PHE A 77 11.58 -15.73 13.06
CA PHE A 77 12.20 -16.33 14.24
C PHE A 77 13.72 -16.50 14.11
N ILE A 78 14.24 -16.77 12.91
CA ILE A 78 15.69 -16.84 12.68
C ILE A 78 16.33 -15.47 12.93
N LEU A 79 15.76 -14.41 12.35
CA LEU A 79 16.23 -13.03 12.53
C LEU A 79 16.16 -12.61 14.00
N LEU A 80 15.02 -12.88 14.66
CA LEU A 80 14.83 -12.60 16.07
C LEU A 80 15.82 -13.38 16.94
N GLY A 81 16.04 -14.66 16.67
CA GLY A 81 16.97 -15.51 17.40
C GLY A 81 18.41 -15.03 17.27
N ILE A 82 18.85 -14.68 16.06
CA ILE A 82 20.18 -14.08 15.83
C ILE A 82 20.30 -12.78 16.61
N SER A 83 19.31 -11.89 16.54
CA SER A 83 19.34 -10.61 17.24
C SER A 83 19.39 -10.77 18.77
N VAL A 84 18.65 -11.71 19.34
CA VAL A 84 18.69 -12.02 20.77
C VAL A 84 20.06 -12.57 21.17
N VAL A 85 20.60 -13.53 20.41
CA VAL A 85 21.93 -14.10 20.68
C VAL A 85 23.02 -13.03 20.55
N SER A 86 22.97 -12.19 19.52
CA SER A 86 23.89 -11.06 19.34
C SER A 86 23.83 -10.09 20.52
N TYR A 87 22.62 -9.79 21.02
CA TYR A 87 22.43 -8.92 22.17
C TYR A 87 22.97 -9.53 23.47
N LEU A 88 22.79 -10.84 23.69
CA LEU A 88 23.36 -11.54 24.85
C LEU A 88 24.89 -11.59 24.80
N LEU A 89 25.46 -11.70 23.61
CA LEU A 89 26.90 -11.78 23.40
C LEU A 89 27.57 -10.41 23.27
N ILE A 90 26.84 -9.30 23.44
CA ILE A 90 27.35 -7.94 23.20
C ILE A 90 28.58 -7.58 24.06
N CYS A 91 28.71 -8.20 25.25
CA CYS A 91 29.88 -8.03 26.13
C CYS A 91 31.16 -8.65 25.54
N PHE A 92 31.04 -9.55 24.57
CA PHE A 92 32.15 -10.09 23.80
C PHE A 92 32.29 -9.31 22.49
N ILE A 93 33.53 -9.05 22.08
CA ILE A 93 33.85 -8.37 20.80
C ILE A 93 33.07 -8.98 19.63
N ILE A 94 32.87 -10.30 19.64
CA ILE A 94 32.14 -11.04 18.61
C ILE A 94 30.65 -10.64 18.55
N GLY A 95 29.96 -10.46 19.68
CA GLY A 95 28.55 -10.06 19.70
C GLY A 95 28.33 -8.63 19.20
N ALA A 96 29.30 -7.75 19.44
CA ALA A 96 29.27 -6.37 18.93
C ALA A 96 29.28 -6.31 17.39
N PHE A 97 29.98 -7.22 16.71
CA PHE A 97 29.96 -7.30 15.25
C PHE A 97 28.72 -8.00 14.69
N LEU A 98 28.19 -9.01 15.40
CA LEU A 98 27.03 -9.78 14.94
C LEU A 98 25.71 -8.99 14.97
N ILE A 99 25.63 -7.89 15.74
CA ILE A 99 24.42 -7.06 15.83
C ILE A 99 24.11 -6.32 14.53
N TYR A 100 25.12 -6.03 13.71
CA TYR A 100 24.95 -5.30 12.45
C TYR A 100 24.32 -6.16 11.35
N ILE A 101 24.49 -7.49 11.40
CA ILE A 101 23.97 -8.41 10.37
C ILE A 101 22.44 -8.30 10.24
N PRO A 102 21.62 -8.53 11.28
CA PRO A 102 20.17 -8.44 11.17
C PRO A 102 19.68 -7.01 10.87
N MET A 103 20.40 -5.98 11.33
CA MET A 103 20.11 -4.58 11.00
C MET A 103 20.28 -4.31 9.49
N LEU A 104 21.39 -4.75 8.90
CA LEU A 104 21.66 -4.58 7.48
C LEU A 104 20.67 -5.35 6.61
N ILE A 105 20.33 -6.58 6.99
CA ILE A 105 19.32 -7.37 6.27
C ILE A 105 17.98 -6.63 6.27
N GLY A 106 17.51 -6.19 7.44
CA GLY A 106 16.27 -5.42 7.55
C GLY A 106 16.27 -4.14 6.73
N LEU A 107 17.37 -3.37 6.77
CA LEU A 107 17.51 -2.14 6.00
C LEU A 107 17.47 -2.40 4.49
N ILE A 108 18.25 -3.37 4.00
CA ILE A 108 18.31 -3.72 2.58
C ILE A 108 16.93 -4.20 2.09
N GLU A 109 16.28 -5.08 2.84
CA GLU A 109 14.94 -5.56 2.48
C GLU A 109 13.89 -4.45 2.54
N GLY A 110 13.97 -3.55 3.51
CA GLY A 110 13.09 -2.39 3.59
C GLY A 110 13.21 -1.49 2.36
N ILE A 111 14.44 -1.22 1.91
CA ILE A 111 14.68 -0.47 0.68
C ILE A 111 14.13 -1.23 -0.53
N ILE A 112 14.42 -2.53 -0.68
CA ILE A 112 13.93 -3.35 -1.80
C ILE A 112 12.39 -3.36 -1.86
N TYR A 113 11.74 -3.48 -0.71
CA TYR A 113 10.27 -3.50 -0.65
C TYR A 113 9.70 -2.15 -1.09
N LEU A 114 10.29 -1.04 -0.63
CA LEU A 114 9.82 0.31 -0.97
C LEU A 114 10.16 0.73 -2.40
N THR A 115 11.22 0.18 -3.01
CA THR A 115 11.62 0.51 -4.38
C THR A 115 10.94 -0.36 -5.44
N LYS A 116 10.24 -1.43 -5.05
CA LYS A 116 9.46 -2.26 -5.97
C LYS A 116 8.08 -1.67 -6.28
N SER A 117 7.60 -1.95 -7.49
CA SER A 117 6.20 -1.70 -7.85
C SER A 117 5.27 -2.58 -6.99
N ASP A 118 4.05 -2.11 -6.77
CA ASP A 118 3.07 -2.84 -5.95
C ASP A 118 2.79 -4.25 -6.46
N GLU A 119 2.63 -4.39 -7.78
CA GLU A 119 2.39 -5.67 -8.44
C GLU A 119 3.58 -6.63 -8.29
N GLU A 120 4.80 -6.15 -8.53
CA GLU A 120 6.00 -6.97 -8.37
C GLU A 120 6.17 -7.42 -6.92
N PHE A 121 5.95 -6.52 -5.96
CA PHE A 121 6.03 -6.86 -4.55
C PHE A 121 5.02 -7.94 -4.18
N TYR A 122 3.77 -7.78 -4.60
CA TYR A 122 2.70 -8.72 -4.35
C TYR A 122 3.01 -10.11 -4.91
N ASN A 123 3.39 -10.16 -6.19
CA ASN A 123 3.71 -11.43 -6.87
C ASN A 123 4.95 -12.10 -6.27
N THR A 124 5.96 -11.34 -5.86
CA THR A 124 7.23 -11.88 -5.33
C THR A 124 7.11 -12.32 -3.87
N TYR A 125 6.57 -11.47 -3.00
CA TYR A 125 6.65 -11.64 -1.54
C TYR A 125 5.33 -12.03 -0.88
N GLN A 126 4.19 -11.87 -1.53
CA GLN A 126 2.91 -12.31 -0.96
C GLN A 126 2.44 -13.63 -1.59
N VAL A 127 2.46 -13.72 -2.93
CA VAL A 127 2.10 -14.93 -3.68
C VAL A 127 3.28 -15.89 -3.79
N GLY A 128 4.40 -15.41 -4.34
CA GLY A 128 5.61 -16.22 -4.58
C GLY A 128 6.38 -16.58 -3.31
N LYS A 129 6.02 -16.00 -2.16
CA LYS A 129 6.57 -16.29 -0.85
C LYS A 129 8.12 -16.31 -0.81
N LYS A 130 8.78 -15.36 -1.48
CA LYS A 130 10.24 -15.20 -1.45
C LYS A 130 10.74 -14.76 -0.05
N PRO A 131 11.43 -15.63 0.72
CA PRO A 131 11.69 -15.39 2.14
C PRO A 131 12.84 -14.43 2.42
N TRP A 132 13.77 -14.22 1.49
CA TRP A 132 14.94 -13.32 1.63
C TRP A 132 15.17 -12.58 0.31
N PHE A 133 15.60 -11.31 0.41
CA PHE A 133 15.93 -10.38 -0.70
C PHE A 133 15.29 -10.77 -2.04
#